data_AF-A0A3L6S3G6-F1
#
_entry.id   AF-A0A3L6S3G6-F1
#
_cell.length_a   1.000
_cell.length_b   1.000
_cell.length_c   1.000
_cell.angle_alpha   90.00
_cell.angle_beta   90.00
_cell.angle_gamma   90.00
#
_symmetry.space_group_name_H-M   'P 1'
#
loop_
_entity.id
_entity.type
_entity.pdbx_description
1 polymer ?
#
loop_
_entity_poly.entity_id
_entity_poly.type
_entity_poly.pdbx_seq_one_letter_code
_entity_poly.pdbx_strand_id
1 'polypeptide(L)'
;MSSPSPPNSASGDCPGPAATPRIVLFPSAGMSHLVPFIRLAIALSAGHRCDVSLLTALPTVSSAESRHIAAFFAAFPAVRRTDMDLRLSPFDASSEFPGADPFYVRYEALRRYAPLLLAPLLAGASALVADIALASVAIPVARELHVPCYVFFTASATMLSLKAYFPTYLDARGAGQHGIGDVDVPGVYRIPSSSVPQALHDPGNIFTRQFVTKDTTKHT
;
A
#
# COMPACT_ATOMS: atom_id res chain seq x y z
N MET A 1 -29.53 -63.53 -24.98
CA MET A 1 -29.58 -62.96 -23.62
C MET A 1 -28.17 -62.59 -23.25
N SER A 2 -27.82 -61.31 -23.37
CA SER A 2 -26.44 -60.81 -23.27
C SER A 2 -26.18 -60.28 -21.87
N SER A 3 -25.07 -60.70 -21.26
CA SER A 3 -24.62 -60.33 -19.91
C SER A 3 -24.25 -58.83 -19.82
N PRO A 4 -24.48 -58.15 -18.69
CA PRO A 4 -24.14 -56.74 -18.54
C PRO A 4 -22.67 -56.54 -18.13
N SER A 5 -22.04 -55.52 -18.72
CA SER A 5 -20.68 -55.05 -18.43
C SER A 5 -20.59 -54.40 -17.04
N PRO A 6 -19.43 -54.44 -16.36
CA PRO A 6 -19.27 -53.85 -15.04
C PRO A 6 -19.14 -52.32 -15.11
N PRO A 7 -19.49 -51.59 -14.04
CA PRO A 7 -19.42 -50.14 -14.01
C PRO A 7 -17.97 -49.64 -13.96
N ASN A 8 -17.72 -48.62 -14.79
CA ASN A 8 -16.47 -47.88 -14.87
C ASN A 8 -16.14 -47.24 -13.52
N SER A 9 -14.97 -47.58 -12.97
CA SER A 9 -14.38 -46.92 -11.80
C SER A 9 -14.14 -45.44 -12.13
N ALA A 10 -14.90 -44.56 -11.47
CA ALA A 10 -14.63 -43.13 -11.46
C ALA A 10 -13.26 -42.90 -10.80
N SER A 11 -12.29 -42.50 -11.62
CA SER A 11 -11.02 -41.95 -11.16
C SER A 11 -11.32 -40.72 -10.29
N GLY A 12 -11.01 -40.82 -8.99
CA GLY A 12 -11.02 -39.67 -8.11
C GLY A 12 -10.00 -38.66 -8.62
N ASP A 13 -10.48 -37.50 -9.06
CA ASP A 13 -9.65 -36.32 -9.27
C ASP A 13 -9.01 -35.96 -7.92
N CYS A 14 -7.76 -36.35 -7.73
CA CYS A 14 -6.91 -35.72 -6.75
C CYS A 14 -6.79 -34.24 -7.17
N PRO A 15 -7.18 -33.27 -6.32
CA PRO A 15 -6.86 -31.87 -6.61
C PRO A 15 -5.34 -31.78 -6.72
N GLY A 16 -4.83 -31.31 -7.85
CA GLY A 16 -3.43 -30.96 -7.98
C GLY A 16 -2.99 -30.02 -6.85
N PRO A 17 -1.69 -29.92 -6.54
CA PRO A 17 -1.22 -29.03 -5.49
C PRO A 17 -1.82 -27.63 -5.69
N ALA A 18 -2.54 -27.14 -4.69
CA ALA A 18 -3.16 -25.82 -4.75
C ALA A 18 -2.11 -24.79 -5.13
N ALA A 19 -2.40 -23.96 -6.14
CA ALA A 19 -1.46 -22.97 -6.62
C ALA A 19 -1.02 -22.04 -5.48
N THR A 20 0.28 -21.84 -5.35
CA THR A 20 0.85 -20.99 -4.32
C THR A 20 0.31 -19.56 -4.45
N PRO A 21 -0.27 -18.94 -3.40
CA PRO A 21 -0.85 -17.61 -3.51
C PRO A 21 0.23 -16.57 -3.77
N ARG A 22 0.04 -15.77 -4.82
CA ARG A 22 0.94 -14.67 -5.19
C ARG A 22 0.53 -13.39 -4.48
N ILE A 23 1.35 -12.93 -3.53
CA ILE A 23 1.13 -11.70 -2.77
C ILE A 23 2.04 -10.61 -3.31
N VAL A 24 1.45 -9.51 -3.77
CA VAL A 24 2.19 -8.33 -4.22
C VAL A 24 2.25 -7.31 -3.09
N LEU A 25 3.45 -6.89 -2.72
CA LEU A 25 3.71 -5.92 -1.67
C LEU A 25 4.11 -4.59 -2.30
N PHE A 26 3.39 -3.52 -1.97
CA PHE A 26 3.59 -2.20 -2.54
C PHE A 26 3.93 -1.16 -1.46
N PRO A 27 5.19 -1.11 -1.00
CA PRO A 27 5.65 -0.10 -0.05
C PRO A 27 5.70 1.29 -0.69
N SER A 28 5.49 2.33 0.12
CA SER A 28 5.91 3.69 -0.23
C SER A 28 7.41 3.88 0.06
N ALA A 29 7.95 5.06 -0.25
CA ALA A 29 9.34 5.37 0.04
C ALA A 29 9.61 5.59 1.54
N GLY A 30 10.89 5.56 1.92
CA GLY A 30 11.35 5.75 3.29
C GLY A 30 11.57 4.45 4.05
N MET A 31 12.62 4.41 4.87
CA MET A 31 12.99 3.22 5.64
C MET A 31 11.91 2.79 6.64
N SER A 32 11.13 3.74 7.17
CA SER A 32 9.98 3.47 8.06
C SER A 32 8.87 2.67 7.39
N HIS A 33 8.78 2.73 6.06
CA HIS A 33 7.82 1.95 5.27
C HIS A 33 8.48 0.68 4.75
N LEU A 34 9.68 0.80 4.16
CA LEU A 34 10.39 -0.32 3.54
C LEU A 34 10.71 -1.47 4.52
N VAL A 35 11.20 -1.16 5.73
CA VAL A 35 11.63 -2.20 6.69
C VAL A 35 10.45 -3.09 7.13
N PRO A 36 9.29 -2.55 7.56
CA PRO A 36 8.10 -3.38 7.82
C PRO A 36 7.68 -4.25 6.64
N PHE A 37 7.67 -3.69 5.42
CA PHE A 37 7.29 -4.45 4.23
C PHE A 37 8.25 -5.59 3.91
N ILE A 38 9.56 -5.39 4.07
CA ILE A 38 10.54 -6.48 3.93
C ILE A 38 10.34 -7.56 4.99
N ARG A 39 10.07 -7.17 6.26
CA ARG A 39 9.75 -8.14 7.31
C ARG A 39 8.48 -8.94 6.99
N LEU A 40 7.45 -8.29 6.46
CA LEU A 40 6.23 -8.95 5.99
C LEU A 40 6.53 -9.90 4.82
N ALA A 41 7.37 -9.49 3.87
CA ALA A 41 7.79 -10.32 2.75
C ALA A 41 8.46 -11.62 3.22
N ILE A 42 9.36 -11.53 4.20
CA ILE A 42 10.04 -12.68 4.80
C ILE A 42 9.04 -13.57 5.52
N ALA A 43 8.15 -13.00 6.33
CA ALA A 43 7.14 -13.76 7.06
C ALA A 43 6.20 -14.54 6.10
N LEU A 44 5.74 -13.91 5.03
CA LEU A 44 4.86 -14.52 4.04
C LEU A 44 5.59 -15.61 3.21
N SER A 45 6.79 -15.32 2.74
CA SER A 45 7.56 -16.26 1.90
C SER A 45 8.08 -17.46 2.68
N ALA A 46 8.76 -17.23 3.81
CA ALA A 46 9.38 -18.30 4.59
C ALA A 46 8.40 -18.97 5.57
N GLY A 47 7.49 -18.21 6.17
CA GLY A 47 6.57 -18.71 7.19
C GLY A 47 5.28 -19.31 6.63
N HIS A 48 4.78 -18.77 5.51
CA HIS A 48 3.48 -19.15 4.94
C HIS A 48 3.57 -19.73 3.52
N ARG A 49 4.78 -19.86 2.98
CA ARG A 49 5.06 -20.40 1.64
C ARG A 49 4.32 -19.65 0.53
N CYS A 50 4.08 -18.35 0.67
CA CYS A 50 3.51 -17.52 -0.41
C CYS A 50 4.55 -17.20 -1.48
N ASP A 51 4.12 -17.04 -2.73
CA ASP A 51 4.93 -16.39 -3.77
C ASP A 51 4.84 -14.88 -3.54
N VAL A 52 5.95 -14.23 -3.20
CA VAL A 52 5.94 -12.82 -2.81
C VAL A 52 6.66 -12.00 -3.87
N SER A 53 6.00 -10.94 -4.33
CA SER A 53 6.60 -9.90 -5.16
C SER A 53 6.67 -8.60 -4.39
N LEU A 54 7.85 -8.00 -4.31
CA LEU A 54 8.04 -6.68 -3.70
C LEU A 54 8.21 -5.65 -4.83
N LEU A 55 7.29 -4.70 -4.89
CA LEU A 55 7.37 -3.57 -5.82
C LEU A 55 8.41 -2.56 -5.34
N THR A 56 9.32 -2.16 -6.22
CA THR A 56 10.43 -1.25 -5.91
C THR A 56 10.44 -0.05 -6.85
N ALA A 57 10.13 1.13 -6.32
CA ALA A 57 10.18 2.37 -7.10
C ALA A 57 11.63 2.85 -7.31
N LEU A 58 12.06 2.92 -8.56
CA LEU A 58 13.41 3.35 -8.96
C LEU A 58 13.41 4.71 -9.67
N PRO A 59 14.48 5.52 -9.49
CA PRO A 59 15.55 5.35 -8.49
C PRO A 59 15.02 5.51 -7.06
N THR A 60 15.64 4.95 -6.02
CA THR A 60 15.19 5.18 -4.64
C THR A 60 15.42 6.64 -4.20
N VAL A 61 14.72 7.10 -3.16
CA VAL A 61 14.91 8.47 -2.63
C VAL A 61 16.24 8.58 -1.89
N SER A 62 16.60 7.56 -1.12
CA SER A 62 17.81 7.50 -0.31
C SER A 62 18.71 6.32 -0.66
N SER A 63 19.99 6.43 -0.31
CA SER A 63 20.95 5.34 -0.42
C SER A 63 20.72 4.23 0.62
N ALA A 64 20.04 4.53 1.72
CA ALA A 64 19.67 3.54 2.71
C ALA A 64 18.63 2.55 2.14
N GLU A 65 17.62 3.07 1.43
CA GLU A 65 16.62 2.23 0.75
C GLU A 65 17.29 1.33 -0.29
N SER A 66 18.13 1.87 -1.17
CA SER A 66 18.77 1.07 -2.22
C SER A 66 19.67 -0.03 -1.66
N ARG A 67 20.50 0.27 -0.65
CA ARG A 67 21.33 -0.74 0.02
C ARG A 67 20.48 -1.81 0.71
N HIS A 68 19.39 -1.40 1.38
CA HIS A 68 18.55 -2.34 2.10
C HIS A 68 17.77 -3.27 1.15
N ILE A 69 17.24 -2.73 0.05
CA ILE A 69 16.61 -3.50 -1.04
C ILE A 69 17.60 -4.48 -1.64
N ALA A 70 18.82 -4.04 -1.96
CA ALA A 70 19.85 -4.91 -2.55
C ALA A 70 20.24 -6.05 -1.61
N ALA A 71 20.48 -5.75 -0.33
CA ALA A 71 20.79 -6.76 0.68
C ALA A 71 19.63 -7.76 0.87
N PHE A 72 18.39 -7.28 0.87
CA PHE A 72 17.21 -8.12 0.98
C PHE A 72 17.10 -9.13 -0.16
N PHE A 73 17.18 -8.69 -1.42
CA PHE A 73 17.08 -9.62 -2.55
C PHE A 73 18.29 -10.55 -2.68
N ALA A 74 19.47 -10.16 -2.19
CA ALA A 74 20.62 -11.05 -2.08
C ALA A 74 20.39 -12.18 -1.05
N ALA A 75 19.74 -11.86 0.08
CA ALA A 75 19.46 -12.82 1.14
C ALA A 75 18.21 -13.69 0.85
N PHE A 76 17.23 -13.18 0.11
CA PHE A 76 15.95 -13.84 -0.16
C PHE A 76 15.66 -13.92 -1.67
N PRO A 77 16.40 -14.75 -2.43
CA PRO A 77 16.28 -14.84 -3.89
C PRO A 77 14.94 -15.42 -4.37
N ALA A 78 14.17 -16.06 -3.48
CA ALA A 78 12.82 -16.55 -3.78
C ALA A 78 11.79 -15.42 -3.87
N VAL A 79 12.06 -14.26 -3.26
CA VAL A 79 11.16 -13.09 -3.35
C VAL A 79 11.39 -12.38 -4.68
N ARG A 80 10.32 -12.21 -5.45
CA ARG A 80 10.37 -11.59 -6.78
C ARG A 80 10.57 -10.09 -6.65
N ARG A 81 11.60 -9.57 -7.30
CA ARG A 81 11.80 -8.12 -7.48
C ARG A 81 10.97 -7.61 -8.65
N THR A 82 10.29 -6.50 -8.48
CA THR A 82 9.51 -5.86 -9.54
C THR A 82 9.72 -4.37 -9.50
N ASP A 83 10.55 -3.86 -10.41
CA ASP A 83 10.93 -2.46 -10.43
C ASP A 83 9.88 -1.61 -11.16
N MET A 84 9.54 -0.47 -10.56
CA MET A 84 8.74 0.58 -11.17
C MET A 84 9.67 1.75 -11.50
N ASP A 85 9.94 1.97 -12.78
CA ASP A 85 10.79 3.09 -13.21
C ASP A 85 10.00 4.40 -13.22
N LEU A 86 10.21 5.23 -12.20
CA LEU A 86 9.53 6.51 -12.06
C LEU A 86 10.19 7.63 -12.87
N ARG A 87 11.33 7.39 -13.53
CA ARG A 87 11.91 8.39 -14.46
C ARG A 87 11.00 8.64 -15.67
N LEU A 88 10.10 7.69 -15.94
CA LEU A 88 9.09 7.78 -16.98
C LEU A 88 7.80 8.46 -16.52
N SER A 89 7.71 8.88 -15.25
CA SER A 89 6.56 9.60 -14.72
C SER A 89 6.58 11.06 -15.20
N PRO A 90 5.51 11.59 -15.80
CA PRO A 90 5.43 12.98 -16.27
C PRO A 90 5.20 13.98 -15.10
N PHE A 91 5.81 13.73 -13.94
CA PHE A 91 5.57 14.51 -12.73
C PHE A 91 6.73 15.47 -12.46
N ASP A 92 6.51 16.75 -12.71
CA ASP A 92 7.41 17.82 -12.30
C ASP A 92 7.07 18.30 -10.88
N ALA A 93 7.71 17.71 -9.89
CA ALA A 93 7.53 18.08 -8.50
C ALA A 93 8.07 19.48 -8.16
N SER A 94 9.03 19.99 -8.94
CA SER A 94 9.76 21.22 -8.61
C SER A 94 8.90 22.47 -8.76
N SER A 95 7.97 22.45 -9.72
CA SER A 95 7.02 23.53 -9.95
C SER A 95 5.79 23.44 -9.05
N GLU A 96 5.29 22.23 -8.78
CA GLU A 96 4.04 22.04 -8.02
C GLU A 96 4.24 22.05 -6.50
N PHE A 97 5.39 21.55 -6.02
CA PHE A 97 5.70 21.40 -4.59
C PHE A 97 7.10 21.95 -4.26
N PRO A 98 7.33 23.26 -4.41
CA PRO A 98 8.64 23.85 -4.18
C PRO A 98 9.09 23.66 -2.73
N GLY A 99 10.29 23.10 -2.56
CA GLY A 99 10.89 22.85 -1.23
C GLY A 99 10.25 21.72 -0.43
N ALA A 100 9.35 20.92 -1.02
CA ALA A 100 8.76 19.78 -0.34
C ALA A 100 9.78 18.67 -0.06
N ASP A 101 9.53 17.93 1.02
CA ASP A 101 10.35 16.77 1.38
C ASP A 101 10.33 15.72 0.25
N PRO A 102 11.50 15.17 -0.12
CA PRO A 102 11.61 14.28 -1.27
C PRO A 102 10.86 12.95 -1.11
N PHE A 103 10.58 12.50 0.12
CA PHE A 103 9.77 11.30 0.37
C PHE A 103 8.28 11.56 0.09
N TYR A 104 7.73 12.70 0.53
CA TYR A 104 6.34 13.04 0.20
C TYR A 104 6.14 13.31 -1.29
N VAL A 105 7.11 13.94 -1.94
CA VAL A 105 7.16 14.07 -3.41
C VAL A 105 7.15 12.68 -4.05
N ARG A 106 7.91 11.73 -3.51
CA ARG A 106 7.92 10.36 -4.02
C ARG A 106 6.57 9.66 -3.83
N TYR A 107 5.88 9.88 -2.72
CA TYR A 107 4.54 9.33 -2.52
C TYR A 107 3.58 9.86 -3.57
N GLU A 108 3.66 11.15 -3.90
CA GLU A 108 2.83 11.76 -4.93
C GLU A 108 3.13 11.19 -6.32
N ALA A 109 4.40 11.04 -6.67
CA ALA A 109 4.82 10.42 -7.92
C ALA A 109 4.26 8.99 -8.04
N LEU A 110 4.40 8.18 -6.98
CA LEU A 110 3.83 6.84 -6.92
C LEU A 110 2.30 6.86 -7.05
N ARG A 111 1.61 7.81 -6.39
CA ARG A 111 0.16 7.92 -6.46
C ARG A 111 -0.34 8.21 -7.88
N ARG A 112 0.33 9.10 -8.60
CA ARG A 112 -0.02 9.45 -9.99
C ARG A 112 0.30 8.34 -10.98
N TYR A 113 1.35 7.56 -10.72
CA TYR A 113 1.84 6.55 -11.64
C TYR A 113 1.29 5.14 -11.38
N ALA A 114 0.86 4.84 -10.15
CA ALA A 114 0.32 3.55 -9.76
C ALA A 114 -0.87 3.09 -10.64
N PRO A 115 -1.85 3.93 -11.03
CA PRO A 115 -2.93 3.51 -11.92
C PRO A 115 -2.47 2.96 -13.26
N LEU A 116 -1.32 3.42 -13.78
CA LEU A 116 -0.77 3.00 -15.07
C LEU A 116 0.02 1.69 -14.97
N LEU A 117 0.68 1.46 -13.83
CA LEU A 117 1.60 0.34 -13.66
C LEU A 117 1.01 -0.84 -12.90
N LEU A 118 0.06 -0.63 -11.99
CA LEU A 118 -0.42 -1.71 -11.13
C LEU A 118 -1.17 -2.79 -11.90
N ALA A 119 -1.91 -2.45 -12.95
CA ALA A 119 -2.69 -3.43 -13.70
C ALA A 119 -1.87 -4.62 -14.23
N PRO A 120 -0.79 -4.42 -15.02
CA PRO A 120 0.05 -5.53 -15.44
C PRO A 120 0.78 -6.21 -14.27
N LEU A 121 1.13 -5.48 -13.21
CA LEU A 121 1.85 -6.02 -12.06
C LEU A 121 0.99 -6.94 -11.19
N LEU A 122 -0.33 -6.73 -11.17
CA LEU A 122 -1.31 -7.49 -10.41
C LEU A 122 -1.91 -8.67 -11.20
N ALA A 123 -1.55 -8.86 -12.47
CA ALA A 123 -2.00 -10.01 -13.25
C ALA A 123 -1.66 -11.34 -12.54
N GLY A 124 -2.68 -12.13 -12.18
CA GLY A 124 -2.51 -13.38 -11.43
C GLY A 124 -2.07 -13.19 -9.97
N ALA A 125 -2.21 -12.00 -9.38
CA ALA A 125 -2.05 -11.81 -7.94
C ALA A 125 -3.24 -12.40 -7.18
N SER A 126 -2.96 -13.05 -6.05
CA SER A 126 -3.98 -13.49 -5.09
C SER A 126 -4.37 -12.36 -4.13
N ALA A 127 -3.45 -11.44 -3.84
CA ALA A 127 -3.74 -10.21 -3.09
C ALA A 127 -2.68 -9.13 -3.34
N LEU A 128 -3.07 -7.88 -3.14
CA LEU A 128 -2.21 -6.72 -2.99
C LEU A 128 -2.16 -6.31 -1.52
N VAL A 129 -0.97 -6.01 -1.01
CA VAL A 129 -0.78 -5.32 0.26
C VAL A 129 -0.12 -3.97 -0.05
N ALA A 130 -0.89 -2.89 0.04
CA ALA A 130 -0.44 -1.54 -0.27
C ALA A 130 -0.08 -0.76 1.00
N ASP A 131 0.90 0.12 0.90
CA ASP A 131 1.17 1.10 1.95
C ASP A 131 -0.02 2.06 2.10
N ILE A 132 -0.29 2.51 3.32
CA ILE A 132 -1.34 3.50 3.60
C ILE A 132 -1.18 4.79 2.78
N ALA A 133 0.05 5.22 2.48
CA ALA A 133 0.30 6.40 1.66
C ALA A 133 -0.20 6.25 0.21
N LEU A 134 -0.41 5.01 -0.25
CA LEU A 134 -0.80 4.63 -1.61
C LEU A 134 -2.21 4.04 -1.67
N ALA A 135 -2.87 3.82 -0.52
CA ALA A 135 -4.16 3.13 -0.42
C ALA A 135 -5.23 3.75 -1.33
N SER A 136 -5.33 5.09 -1.37
CA SER A 136 -6.36 5.80 -2.13
C SER A 136 -6.29 5.59 -3.64
N VAL A 137 -5.13 5.17 -4.18
CA VAL A 137 -4.97 4.85 -5.60
C VAL A 137 -4.87 3.34 -5.84
N ALA A 138 -4.33 2.59 -4.87
CA ALA A 138 -4.18 1.15 -4.98
C ALA A 138 -5.52 0.41 -4.86
N ILE A 139 -6.40 0.84 -3.94
CA ILE A 139 -7.70 0.21 -3.70
C ILE A 139 -8.60 0.25 -4.95
N PRO A 140 -8.81 1.41 -5.62
CA PRO A 140 -9.63 1.45 -6.83
C PRO A 140 -9.09 0.54 -7.95
N VAL A 141 -7.78 0.52 -8.17
CA VAL A 141 -7.14 -0.30 -9.21
C VAL A 141 -7.29 -1.79 -8.88
N ALA A 142 -7.01 -2.20 -7.66
CA ALA A 142 -7.15 -3.58 -7.24
C ALA A 142 -8.61 -4.06 -7.33
N ARG A 143 -9.57 -3.20 -6.98
CA ARG A 143 -11.01 -3.48 -7.12
C ARG A 143 -11.41 -3.72 -8.58
N GLU A 144 -10.94 -2.88 -9.51
CA GLU A 144 -11.20 -3.04 -10.95
C GLU A 144 -10.64 -4.36 -11.50
N LEU A 145 -9.52 -4.83 -10.94
CA LEU A 145 -8.87 -6.09 -11.32
C LEU A 145 -9.38 -7.30 -10.51
N HIS A 146 -10.33 -7.08 -9.62
CA HIS A 146 -10.88 -8.10 -8.71
C HIS A 146 -9.82 -8.79 -7.84
N VAL A 147 -8.78 -8.04 -7.46
CA VAL A 147 -7.71 -8.48 -6.56
C VAL A 147 -8.01 -7.95 -5.15
N PRO A 148 -8.07 -8.82 -4.11
CA PRO A 148 -8.16 -8.38 -2.73
C PRO A 148 -7.03 -7.40 -2.37
N CYS A 149 -7.38 -6.24 -1.82
CA CYS A 149 -6.42 -5.21 -1.42
C CYS A 149 -6.44 -5.02 0.09
N TYR A 150 -5.31 -5.29 0.72
CA TYR A 150 -5.04 -5.01 2.13
C TYR A 150 -4.19 -3.75 2.24
N VAL A 151 -4.39 -3.00 3.31
CA VAL A 151 -3.55 -1.84 3.63
C VAL A 151 -2.66 -2.18 4.80
N PHE A 152 -1.35 -2.07 4.61
CA PHE A 152 -0.39 -2.22 5.70
C PHE A 152 -0.06 -0.86 6.30
N PHE A 153 -0.55 -0.64 7.51
CA PHE A 153 -0.33 0.59 8.25
C PHE A 153 0.94 0.46 9.11
N THR A 154 1.94 1.29 8.82
CA THR A 154 3.31 1.16 9.38
C THR A 154 3.51 1.92 10.70
N ALA A 155 2.51 2.68 11.15
CA ALA A 155 2.53 3.41 12.43
C ALA A 155 1.60 2.77 13.48
N SER A 156 1.38 3.44 14.61
CA SER A 156 0.59 2.92 15.72
C SER A 156 -0.92 2.86 15.42
N ALA A 157 -1.65 1.99 16.13
CA ALA A 157 -3.11 1.95 16.07
C ALA A 157 -3.76 3.30 16.38
N THR A 158 -3.19 4.06 17.32
CA THR A 158 -3.57 5.45 17.59
C THR A 158 -3.51 6.33 16.34
N MET A 159 -2.40 6.29 15.60
CA MET A 159 -2.22 7.11 14.40
C MET A 159 -3.18 6.64 13.29
N LEU A 160 -3.47 5.34 13.22
CA LEU A 160 -4.50 4.80 12.32
C LEU A 160 -5.87 5.36 12.68
N SER A 161 -6.25 5.36 13.96
CA SER A 161 -7.52 5.91 14.42
C SER A 161 -7.64 7.41 14.17
N LEU A 162 -6.55 8.17 14.39
CA LEU A 162 -6.47 9.57 13.99
C LEU A 162 -6.71 9.71 12.49
N LYS A 163 -5.95 9.01 11.64
CA LYS A 163 -6.08 9.09 10.18
C LYS A 163 -7.50 8.77 9.72
N ALA A 164 -8.11 7.72 10.27
CA ALA A 164 -9.46 7.30 9.89
C ALA A 164 -10.52 8.35 10.27
N TYR A 165 -10.38 8.97 11.45
CA TYR A 165 -11.34 9.97 11.94
C TYR A 165 -11.09 11.39 11.42
N PHE A 166 -9.86 11.68 10.99
CA PHE A 166 -9.44 13.05 10.66
C PHE A 166 -10.32 13.74 9.61
N PRO A 167 -10.79 13.09 8.53
CA PRO A 167 -11.71 13.73 7.59
C PRO A 167 -13.03 14.16 8.25
N THR A 168 -13.61 13.33 9.12
CA THR A 168 -14.82 13.67 9.88
C THR A 168 -14.58 14.83 10.84
N TYR A 169 -13.43 14.85 11.51
CA TYR A 169 -13.03 15.97 12.35
C TYR A 169 -12.94 17.29 11.55
N LEU A 170 -12.34 17.27 10.35
CA LEU A 170 -12.26 18.45 9.48
C LEU A 170 -13.64 18.90 9.01
N ASP A 171 -14.49 17.97 8.57
CA ASP A 171 -15.85 18.26 8.10
C ASP A 171 -16.70 18.90 9.22
N ALA A 172 -16.52 18.50 10.48
CA ALA A 172 -17.23 19.05 11.64
C ALA A 172 -16.79 20.48 12.04
N ARG A 173 -15.55 20.88 11.75
CA ARG A 173 -15.04 22.22 12.11
C ARG A 173 -15.47 23.32 11.15
N GLY A 174 -15.88 22.97 9.93
CA GLY A 174 -16.32 23.91 8.90
C GLY A 174 -15.18 24.73 8.28
N ALA A 175 -15.45 25.35 7.13
CA ALA A 175 -14.50 26.21 6.44
C ALA A 175 -14.31 27.54 7.21
N GLY A 176 -13.13 27.75 7.81
CA GLY A 176 -12.79 29.02 8.47
C GLY A 176 -12.05 28.90 9.80
N GLN A 177 -11.99 27.71 10.41
CA GLN A 177 -11.16 27.49 11.60
C GLN A 177 -9.71 27.21 11.21
N HIS A 178 -8.79 28.05 11.67
CA HIS A 178 -7.36 27.94 11.38
C HIS A 178 -6.66 27.00 12.38
N GLY A 179 -5.78 26.14 11.86
CA GLY A 179 -4.97 25.18 12.65
C GLY A 179 -5.77 23.98 13.18
N ILE A 180 -5.09 22.90 13.59
CA ILE A 180 -5.72 21.71 14.20
C ILE A 180 -5.73 21.87 15.72
N GLY A 181 -6.92 21.87 16.33
CA GLY A 181 -7.11 21.79 17.78
C GLY A 181 -6.99 20.35 18.30
N ASP A 182 -7.35 20.14 19.57
CA ASP A 182 -7.41 18.80 20.14
C ASP A 182 -8.41 17.93 19.37
N VAL A 183 -8.04 16.67 19.10
CA VAL A 183 -8.85 15.74 18.32
C VAL A 183 -9.39 14.64 19.23
N ASP A 184 -10.68 14.71 19.52
CA ASP A 184 -11.41 13.68 20.28
C ASP A 184 -11.78 12.52 19.36
N VAL A 185 -10.90 11.51 19.26
CA VAL A 185 -11.15 10.33 18.41
C VAL A 185 -12.16 9.40 19.11
N PRO A 186 -13.35 9.15 18.51
CA PRO A 186 -14.39 8.36 19.15
C PRO A 186 -13.92 6.95 19.53
N GLY A 187 -14.13 6.57 20.80
CA GLY A 187 -13.77 5.24 21.31
C GLY A 187 -12.27 4.98 21.51
N VAL A 188 -11.41 5.99 21.28
CA VAL A 188 -9.96 5.85 21.42
C VAL A 188 -9.47 6.75 22.57
N TYR A 189 -9.14 8.01 22.31
CA TYR A 189 -8.86 9.04 23.32
C TYR A 189 -8.69 10.41 22.66
N ARG A 190 -8.58 11.47 23.47
CA ARG A 190 -8.25 12.83 23.03
C ARG A 190 -6.78 12.96 22.65
N ILE A 191 -6.49 13.27 21.41
CA ILE A 191 -5.13 13.60 20.94
C ILE A 191 -4.92 15.11 21.09
N PRO A 192 -3.99 15.56 21.95
CA PRO A 192 -3.70 16.99 22.09
C PRO A 192 -3.20 17.58 20.77
N SER A 193 -3.59 18.81 20.46
CA SER A 193 -3.13 19.54 19.26
C SER A 193 -1.61 19.56 19.12
N SER A 194 -0.88 19.65 20.24
CA SER A 194 0.59 19.60 20.27
C SER A 194 1.19 18.25 19.85
N SER A 195 0.40 17.17 19.90
CA SER A 195 0.81 15.82 19.49
C SER A 195 0.40 15.47 18.05
N VAL A 196 -0.39 16.33 17.40
CA VAL A 196 -0.76 16.17 16.00
C VAL A 196 0.48 16.46 15.13
N PRO A 197 0.74 15.68 14.06
CA PRO A 197 1.82 15.98 13.13
C PRO A 197 1.74 17.42 12.63
N GLN A 198 2.83 18.17 12.79
CA GLN A 198 2.87 19.62 12.49
C GLN A 198 2.43 19.95 11.06
N ALA A 199 2.75 19.08 10.10
CA ALA A 199 2.30 19.24 8.72
C ALA A 199 0.76 19.38 8.61
N LEU A 200 -0.01 18.63 9.41
CA LEU A 200 -1.49 18.66 9.38
C LEU A 200 -2.11 19.99 9.79
N HIS A 201 -1.33 20.90 10.40
CA HIS A 201 -1.78 22.26 10.70
C HIS A 201 -1.78 23.17 9.47
N ASP A 202 -1.10 22.78 8.39
CA ASP A 202 -1.08 23.47 7.11
C ASP A 202 -1.83 22.64 6.05
N PRO A 203 -3.04 23.08 5.61
CA PRO A 203 -3.78 22.45 4.53
C PRO A 203 -3.05 22.47 3.18
N GLY A 204 -2.13 23.42 2.98
CA GLY A 204 -1.31 23.55 1.79
C GLY A 204 -0.20 22.51 1.70
N ASN A 205 0.20 21.94 2.84
CA ASN A 205 1.29 20.97 2.92
C ASN A 205 0.95 19.68 2.14
N ILE A 206 1.91 19.19 1.36
CA ILE A 206 1.77 17.98 0.54
C ILE A 206 1.37 16.76 1.39
N PHE A 207 1.93 16.60 2.58
CA PHE A 207 1.57 15.51 3.48
C PHE A 207 0.12 15.63 3.91
N THR A 208 -0.35 16.83 4.25
CA THR A 208 -1.75 17.06 4.63
C THR A 208 -2.70 16.68 3.52
N ARG A 209 -2.43 17.15 2.29
CA ARG A 209 -3.21 16.78 1.09
C ARG A 209 -3.26 15.27 0.91
N GLN A 210 -2.13 14.59 1.06
CA GLN A 210 -2.05 13.14 0.95
C GLN A 210 -2.79 12.41 2.08
N PHE A 211 -2.73 12.93 3.31
CA PHE A 211 -3.32 12.36 4.52
C PHE A 211 -4.85 12.44 4.52
N VAL A 212 -5.40 13.57 4.05
CA VAL A 212 -6.85 13.83 3.98
C VAL A 212 -7.50 13.28 2.71
N THR A 213 -6.71 12.79 1.74
CA THR A 213 -7.28 12.22 0.52
C THR A 213 -8.19 11.07 0.91
N LYS A 214 -9.48 11.23 0.62
CA LYS A 214 -10.50 10.21 0.87
C LYS A 214 -10.26 9.07 -0.12
N ASP A 215 -10.31 7.84 0.37
CA ASP A 215 -10.62 6.69 -0.49
C ASP A 215 -12.03 6.97 -1.02
N THR A 216 -12.16 7.33 -2.30
CA THR A 216 -13.47 7.52 -2.94
C THR A 216 -14.13 6.17 -3.17
N THR A 217 -14.46 5.50 -2.08
CA THR A 217 -15.45 4.42 -2.02
C THR A 217 -16.69 5.00 -1.36
N LYS A 218 -17.58 5.56 -2.19
CA LYS A 218 -19.00 5.46 -1.86
C LYS A 218 -19.30 3.96 -1.87
N HIS A 219 -19.38 3.36 -0.69
CA HIS A 219 -20.03 2.07 -0.53
C HIS A 219 -21.53 2.31 -0.76
N THR A 220 -21.95 2.15 -2.01
CA THR A 220 -23.34 1.91 -2.41
C THR A 220 -23.46 0.48 -2.86
#